data_AF-A0A3M7L8Q9-F1
#
_entry.id   AF-A0A3M7L8Q9-F1
#
_cell.length_a   1.000
_cell.length_b   1.000
_cell.length_c   1.000
_cell.angle_alpha   90.00
_cell.angle_beta   90.00
_cell.angle_gamma   90.00
#
_symmetry.space_group_name_H-M   'P 1'
#
loop_
_entity.id
_entity.type
_entity.pdbx_description
1 polymer ?
#
loop_
_entity_poly.entity_id
_entity_poly.type
_entity_poly.pdbx_seq_one_letter_code
_entity_poly.pdbx_strand_id
1 'polypeptide(L)'
;MESSKYPKFTFTWIGGLVLLAGLFVGTMLISLLNVLWMYFFKINLQYKDWFFMLSNAIGFLTAIAFFDFFIVRVTTKKKLNFNFSSTNFYTYFQIFPLMLGMMFIAEFITAQIPTTGPFFGKYYDFFSEMMNQLTDDPVIMIITAVIMAPIFEEIIFRGIIQKGLINKGVRPWKAIVFSSIIFGAVHANPWQFVGAVLLGCILGLVYYKTKSLLLPMILHGFNNLCSSLLIIYTKNESFADALNVSEWIILAMGIILFSLFYYLFMKRNKVHYVEN
;
A
#
# COMPACT_ATOMS: atom_id res chain seq x y z
N MET A 1 -27.51 -10.76 18.70
CA MET A 1 -26.71 -10.21 17.59
C MET A 1 -25.49 -9.53 18.20
N GLU A 2 -24.42 -10.28 18.40
CA GLU A 2 -23.30 -9.90 19.27
C GLU A 2 -22.41 -8.80 18.68
N SER A 3 -22.50 -7.61 19.30
CA SER A 3 -21.42 -6.80 19.89
C SER A 3 -19.98 -6.83 19.34
N SER A 4 -19.74 -7.04 18.04
CA SER A 4 -18.39 -6.82 17.49
C SER A 4 -17.92 -5.38 17.79
N LYS A 5 -16.74 -5.25 18.41
CA LYS A 5 -16.05 -3.97 18.71
C LYS A 5 -15.86 -3.11 17.46
N TYR A 6 -15.73 -3.74 16.30
CA TYR A 6 -15.46 -3.07 15.03
C TYR A 6 -16.75 -2.83 14.21
N PRO A 7 -16.86 -1.68 13.53
CA PRO A 7 -18.03 -1.38 12.70
C PRO A 7 -18.14 -2.34 11.51
N LYS A 8 -19.37 -2.78 11.21
CA LYS A 8 -19.70 -3.65 10.07
C LYS A 8 -20.33 -2.84 8.94
N PHE A 9 -19.53 -1.97 8.31
CA PHE A 9 -19.92 -1.22 7.11
C PHE A 9 -19.68 -2.05 5.84
N THR A 10 -20.29 -1.65 4.72
CA THR A 10 -20.07 -2.26 3.40
C THR A 10 -19.39 -1.27 2.45
N PHE A 11 -18.72 -1.78 1.41
CA PHE A 11 -18.10 -0.94 0.37
C PHE A 11 -18.89 -1.04 -0.95
N THR A 12 -19.25 0.12 -1.50
CA THR A 12 -19.96 0.28 -2.78
C THR A 12 -19.28 1.36 -3.61
N TRP A 13 -19.73 1.59 -4.84
CA TRP A 13 -19.21 2.68 -5.70
C TRP A 13 -19.35 4.06 -5.05
N ILE A 14 -20.42 4.29 -4.26
CA ILE A 14 -20.60 5.51 -3.46
C ILE A 14 -19.44 5.68 -2.46
N GLY A 15 -19.04 4.59 -1.80
CA GLY A 15 -17.88 4.60 -0.90
C GLY A 15 -16.58 5.02 -1.61
N GLY A 16 -16.38 4.56 -2.85
CA GLY A 16 -15.27 4.98 -3.70
C GLY A 16 -15.32 6.48 -4.03
N LEU A 17 -16.49 7.01 -4.40
CA LEU A 17 -16.67 8.44 -4.66
C LEU A 17 -16.42 9.29 -3.41
N VAL A 18 -16.85 8.84 -2.23
CA VAL A 18 -16.60 9.55 -0.97
C VAL A 18 -15.11 9.61 -0.64
N LEU A 19 -14.37 8.52 -0.88
CA LEU A 19 -12.90 8.51 -0.71
C LEU A 19 -12.23 9.51 -1.67
N LEU A 20 -12.60 9.49 -2.95
CA LEU A 20 -12.05 10.42 -3.96
C LEU A 20 -12.40 11.87 -3.66
N ALA A 21 -13.65 12.14 -3.24
CA ALA A 21 -14.07 13.47 -2.84
C ALA A 21 -13.29 13.97 -1.62
N GLY A 22 -13.08 13.12 -0.61
CA GLY A 22 -12.28 13.47 0.55
C GLY A 22 -10.83 13.77 0.18
N LEU A 23 -10.21 12.92 -0.66
CA LEU A 23 -8.85 13.15 -1.17
C LEU A 23 -8.75 14.49 -1.89
N PHE A 24 -9.68 14.78 -2.81
CA PHE A 24 -9.72 16.02 -3.56
C PHE A 24 -9.93 17.24 -2.66
N VAL A 25 -10.82 17.16 -1.67
CA VAL A 25 -11.03 18.24 -0.71
C VAL A 25 -9.75 18.48 0.12
N GLY A 26 -9.08 17.44 0.57
CA GLY A 26 -7.81 17.57 1.30
C GLY A 26 -6.72 18.24 0.49
N THR A 27 -6.53 17.78 -0.76
CA THR A 27 -5.50 18.36 -1.66
C THR A 27 -5.85 19.80 -2.07
N MET A 28 -7.13 20.13 -2.24
CA MET A 28 -7.57 21.52 -2.45
C MET A 28 -7.29 22.39 -1.23
N LEU A 29 -7.61 21.93 -0.02
CA LEU A 29 -7.41 22.71 1.21
C LEU A 29 -5.93 23.03 1.44
N ILE A 30 -5.04 22.05 1.25
CA ILE A 30 -3.60 22.30 1.41
C ILE A 30 -3.05 23.21 0.30
N SER A 31 -3.58 23.11 -0.92
CA SER A 31 -3.23 24.02 -2.02
C SER A 31 -3.68 25.45 -1.75
N LEU A 32 -4.90 25.64 -1.24
CA LEU A 32 -5.41 26.95 -0.83
C LEU A 32 -4.56 27.54 0.31
N LEU A 33 -4.18 26.71 1.29
CA LEU A 33 -3.27 27.13 2.36
C LEU A 33 -1.93 27.60 1.80
N ASN A 34 -1.34 26.89 0.83
CA ASN A 34 -0.10 27.33 0.17
C ASN A 34 -0.26 28.69 -0.53
N VAL A 35 -1.35 28.88 -1.28
CA VAL A 35 -1.61 30.15 -1.98
C VAL A 35 -1.76 31.31 -0.99
N LEU A 36 -2.51 31.12 0.09
CA LEU A 36 -2.66 32.14 1.14
C LEU A 36 -1.31 32.42 1.82
N TRP A 37 -0.55 31.37 2.13
CA TRP A 37 0.77 31.53 2.74
C TRP A 37 1.73 32.32 1.85
N MET A 38 1.75 32.00 0.55
CA MET A 38 2.53 32.73 -0.44
C MET A 38 2.08 34.19 -0.56
N TYR A 39 0.77 34.46 -0.48
CA TYR A 39 0.25 35.81 -0.55
C TYR A 39 0.72 36.68 0.64
N PHE A 40 0.58 36.18 1.87
CA PHE A 40 0.88 36.92 3.10
C PHE A 40 2.37 36.94 3.45
N PHE A 41 3.07 35.82 3.30
CA PHE A 41 4.46 35.66 3.76
C PHE A 41 5.49 35.67 2.63
N LYS A 42 5.06 35.70 1.36
CA LYS A 42 5.93 35.64 0.16
C LYS A 42 6.84 34.41 0.12
N ILE A 43 6.46 33.35 0.84
CA ILE A 43 7.14 32.06 0.87
C ILE A 43 6.22 31.05 0.18
N ASN A 44 6.74 30.29 -0.78
CA ASN A 44 6.00 29.20 -1.39
C ASN A 44 6.35 27.91 -0.67
N LEU A 45 5.37 27.32 0.03
CA LEU A 45 5.57 26.09 0.80
C LEU A 45 5.77 24.87 -0.10
N GLN A 46 5.30 24.92 -1.35
CA GLN A 46 5.44 23.79 -2.28
C GLN A 46 6.89 23.41 -2.58
N TYR A 47 7.84 24.33 -2.39
CA TYR A 47 9.27 24.10 -2.57
C TYR A 47 9.96 23.63 -1.29
N LYS A 48 9.20 23.33 -0.23
CA LYS A 48 9.71 22.73 1.00
C LYS A 48 9.43 21.24 0.98
N ASP A 49 10.45 20.42 1.15
CA ASP A 49 10.33 18.96 1.08
C ASP A 49 9.29 18.40 2.07
N TRP A 50 9.22 18.98 3.28
CA TRP A 50 8.22 18.59 4.29
C TRP A 50 6.78 18.87 3.86
N PHE A 51 6.55 19.82 2.96
CA PHE A 51 5.22 20.18 2.49
C PHE A 51 4.62 19.10 1.60
N PHE A 52 5.43 18.39 0.81
CA PHE A 52 4.99 17.23 0.05
C PHE A 52 4.43 16.15 0.98
N MET A 53 5.21 15.79 2.00
CA MET A 53 4.82 14.81 3.02
C MET A 53 3.53 15.22 3.74
N LEU A 54 3.42 16.48 4.14
CA LEU A 54 2.21 17.02 4.79
C LEU A 54 0.99 16.99 3.86
N SER A 55 1.16 17.40 2.60
CA SER A 55 0.09 17.42 1.61
C SER A 55 -0.46 16.02 1.35
N ASN A 56 0.43 15.03 1.25
CA ASN A 56 0.04 13.63 1.08
C ASN A 56 -0.73 13.11 2.30
N ALA A 57 -0.23 13.36 3.52
CA ALA A 57 -0.93 13.02 4.75
C ALA A 57 -2.33 13.62 4.83
N ILE A 58 -2.47 14.91 4.54
CA ILE A 58 -3.77 15.60 4.58
C ILE A 58 -4.73 14.99 3.57
N GLY A 59 -4.28 14.71 2.34
CA GLY A 59 -5.09 14.05 1.32
C GLY A 59 -5.65 12.70 1.78
N PHE A 60 -4.79 11.83 2.34
CA PHE A 60 -5.24 10.53 2.84
C PHE A 60 -6.12 10.62 4.09
N LEU A 61 -5.76 11.47 5.06
CA LEU A 61 -6.53 11.65 6.29
C LEU A 61 -7.94 12.17 6.00
N THR A 62 -8.07 13.12 5.07
CA THR A 62 -9.37 13.66 4.66
C THR A 62 -10.20 12.64 3.89
N ALA A 63 -9.60 11.84 3.01
CA ALA A 63 -10.27 10.70 2.36
C ALA A 63 -10.85 9.72 3.40
N ILE A 64 -10.03 9.30 4.38
CA ILE A 64 -10.43 8.39 5.46
C ILE A 64 -11.52 9.02 6.34
N ALA A 65 -11.38 10.30 6.70
CA ALA A 65 -12.35 11.03 7.51
C ALA A 65 -13.69 11.18 6.80
N PHE A 66 -13.70 11.46 5.50
CA PHE A 66 -14.92 11.53 4.69
C PHE A 66 -15.63 10.17 4.68
N PHE A 67 -14.89 9.08 4.44
CA PHE A 67 -15.47 7.75 4.48
C PHE A 67 -16.04 7.39 5.86
N ASP A 68 -15.32 7.71 6.94
CA ASP A 68 -15.81 7.53 8.31
C ASP A 68 -17.11 8.32 8.54
N PHE A 69 -17.11 9.61 8.25
CA PHE A 69 -18.22 10.51 8.55
C PHE A 69 -19.47 10.20 7.73
N PHE A 70 -19.33 10.07 6.41
CA PHE A 70 -20.47 9.94 5.49
C PHE A 70 -20.95 8.50 5.30
N ILE A 71 -20.09 7.49 5.49
CA ILE A 71 -20.48 6.09 5.30
C ILE A 71 -20.54 5.36 6.63
N VAL A 72 -19.44 5.29 7.38
CA VAL A 72 -19.31 4.38 8.53
C VAL A 72 -20.20 4.82 9.69
N ARG A 73 -20.13 6.09 10.10
CA ARG A 73 -20.94 6.62 11.21
C ARG A 73 -22.42 6.67 10.85
N VAL A 74 -22.76 7.00 9.61
CA VAL A 74 -24.15 7.01 9.13
C VAL A 74 -24.76 5.62 9.21
N THR A 75 -24.06 4.61 8.70
CA THR A 75 -24.57 3.23 8.57
C THR A 75 -24.44 2.39 9.83
N THR A 76 -23.40 2.60 10.65
CA THR A 76 -23.09 1.73 11.79
C THR A 76 -23.25 2.41 13.16
N LYS A 77 -23.42 3.74 13.19
CA LYS A 77 -23.42 4.57 14.43
C LYS A 77 -22.15 4.44 15.28
N LYS A 78 -21.09 3.85 14.74
CA LYS A 78 -19.77 3.72 15.36
C LYS A 78 -18.72 4.47 14.54
N LYS A 79 -17.62 4.86 15.18
CA LYS A 79 -16.45 5.41 14.48
C LYS A 79 -15.71 4.28 13.75
N LEU A 80 -15.11 4.61 12.61
CA LEU A 80 -14.17 3.74 11.92
C LEU A 80 -13.06 3.33 12.87
N ASN A 81 -12.88 2.03 13.00
CA ASN A 81 -11.87 1.44 13.88
C ASN A 81 -11.43 0.09 13.33
N PHE A 82 -10.17 -0.26 13.62
CA PHE A 82 -9.52 -1.46 13.15
C PHE A 82 -8.72 -2.13 14.25
N ASN A 83 -8.47 -3.41 14.05
CA ASN A 83 -7.59 -4.17 14.92
C ASN A 83 -6.13 -3.90 14.52
N PHE A 84 -5.33 -3.44 15.47
CA PHE A 84 -3.89 -3.23 15.34
C PHE A 84 -3.09 -4.16 16.27
N SER A 85 -3.73 -5.18 16.85
CA SER A 85 -3.03 -6.15 17.71
C SER A 85 -1.94 -6.88 16.93
N SER A 86 -0.81 -7.09 17.59
CA SER A 86 0.24 -7.97 17.10
C SER A 86 -0.18 -9.44 17.22
N THR A 87 0.61 -10.32 16.61
CA THR A 87 0.47 -11.78 16.68
C THR A 87 1.74 -12.41 17.26
N ASN A 88 1.77 -13.74 17.36
CA ASN A 88 2.98 -14.44 17.79
C ASN A 88 4.16 -14.24 16.80
N PHE A 89 5.39 -14.37 17.32
CA PHE A 89 6.63 -14.24 16.54
C PHE A 89 6.68 -15.20 15.33
N TYR A 90 6.13 -16.42 15.47
CA TYR A 90 6.08 -17.39 14.37
C TYR A 90 5.30 -16.89 13.16
N THR A 91 4.28 -16.04 13.36
CA THR A 91 3.56 -15.43 12.25
C THR A 91 4.48 -14.48 11.47
N TYR A 92 5.26 -13.64 12.16
CA TYR A 92 6.25 -12.76 11.55
C TYR A 92 7.31 -13.55 10.77
N PHE A 93 7.85 -14.61 11.38
CA PHE A 93 8.81 -15.50 10.74
C PHE A 93 8.29 -16.13 9.44
N GLN A 94 6.97 -16.29 9.30
CA GLN A 94 6.37 -16.86 8.10
C GLN A 94 6.04 -15.80 7.05
N ILE A 95 5.45 -14.67 7.45
CA ILE A 95 4.92 -13.70 6.50
C ILE A 95 6.01 -12.86 5.83
N PHE A 96 7.16 -12.65 6.48
CA PHE A 96 8.28 -11.89 5.90
C PHE A 96 8.97 -12.64 4.74
N PRO A 97 9.40 -13.91 4.90
CA PRO A 97 9.92 -14.68 3.79
C PRO A 97 8.87 -14.97 2.71
N LEU A 98 7.59 -15.11 3.09
CA LEU A 98 6.49 -15.17 2.13
C LEU A 98 6.42 -13.91 1.26
N MET A 99 6.51 -12.73 1.89
CA MET A 99 6.53 -11.44 1.19
C MET A 99 7.76 -11.34 0.30
N LEU A 100 8.95 -11.65 0.82
CA LEU A 100 10.20 -11.61 0.05
C LEU A 100 10.15 -12.54 -1.16
N GLY A 101 9.57 -13.75 -1.01
CA GLY A 101 9.35 -14.65 -2.13
C GLY A 101 8.44 -14.06 -3.20
N MET A 102 7.38 -13.35 -2.80
CA MET A 102 6.50 -12.64 -3.74
C MET A 102 7.20 -11.44 -4.40
N MET A 103 8.07 -10.73 -3.67
CA MET A 103 8.85 -9.62 -4.24
C MET A 103 9.76 -10.10 -5.37
N PHE A 104 10.45 -11.22 -5.21
CA PHE A 104 11.30 -11.81 -6.26
C PHE A 104 10.50 -12.25 -7.48
N ILE A 105 9.31 -12.84 -7.26
CA ILE A 105 8.41 -13.19 -8.36
C ILE A 105 7.92 -11.93 -9.08
N ALA A 106 7.54 -10.90 -8.32
CA ALA A 106 7.06 -9.64 -8.85
C ALA A 106 8.13 -8.91 -9.67
N GLU A 107 9.37 -8.84 -9.18
CA GLU A 107 10.52 -8.27 -9.91
C GLU A 107 10.67 -8.94 -11.26
N PHE A 108 10.74 -10.28 -11.30
CA PHE A 108 10.91 -11.02 -12.54
C PHE A 108 9.80 -10.72 -13.56
N ILE A 109 8.54 -10.67 -13.11
CA ILE A 109 7.39 -10.39 -13.98
C ILE A 109 7.45 -8.95 -14.49
N THR A 110 7.77 -7.99 -13.62
CA THR A 110 7.88 -6.58 -13.98
C THR A 110 9.03 -6.32 -14.95
N ALA A 111 10.16 -7.04 -14.81
CA ALA A 111 11.30 -6.96 -15.72
C ALA A 111 10.96 -7.34 -17.17
N GLN A 112 9.86 -8.09 -17.39
CA GLN A 112 9.39 -8.43 -18.74
C GLN A 112 8.64 -7.28 -19.43
N ILE A 113 8.31 -6.20 -18.71
CA ILE A 113 7.64 -5.03 -19.26
C ILE A 113 8.71 -4.12 -19.89
N PRO A 114 8.71 -3.91 -21.23
CA PRO A 114 9.75 -3.14 -21.89
C PRO A 114 9.81 -1.71 -21.34
N THR A 115 11.00 -1.22 -21.00
CA THR A 115 11.24 0.18 -20.59
C THR A 115 11.62 1.07 -21.77
N THR A 116 11.73 0.51 -22.98
CA THR A 116 12.16 1.22 -24.19
C THR A 116 11.12 1.05 -25.32
N GLY A 117 11.32 1.78 -26.41
CA GLY A 117 10.49 1.70 -27.62
C GLY A 117 9.42 2.78 -27.73
N PRO A 118 8.66 2.81 -28.85
CA PRO A 118 7.83 3.96 -29.21
C PRO A 118 6.66 4.23 -28.25
N PHE A 119 6.15 3.19 -27.60
CA PHE A 119 5.04 3.26 -26.66
C PHE A 119 5.53 3.32 -25.22
N PHE A 120 6.16 2.25 -24.73
CA PHE A 120 6.60 2.17 -23.34
C PHE A 120 7.79 3.07 -23.02
N GLY A 121 8.74 3.28 -23.93
CA GLY A 121 9.91 4.15 -23.67
C GLY A 121 9.50 5.58 -23.31
N LYS A 122 8.62 6.19 -24.11
CA LYS A 122 8.10 7.54 -23.82
C LYS A 122 7.36 7.62 -22.49
N TYR A 123 6.62 6.57 -22.15
CA TYR A 123 5.89 6.51 -20.88
C TYR A 123 6.89 6.37 -19.72
N TYR A 124 7.88 5.47 -19.86
CA TYR A 124 8.93 5.26 -18.85
C TYR A 124 9.69 6.56 -18.56
N ASP A 125 10.18 7.24 -19.59
CA ASP A 125 10.92 8.51 -19.45
C ASP A 125 10.08 9.57 -18.73
N PHE A 126 8.79 9.70 -19.08
CA PHE A 126 7.87 10.62 -18.41
C PHE A 126 7.72 10.30 -16.91
N PHE A 127 7.53 9.04 -16.52
CA PHE A 127 7.42 8.66 -15.10
C PHE A 127 8.74 8.86 -14.37
N SER A 128 9.88 8.50 -14.97
CA SER A 128 11.19 8.70 -14.38
C SER A 128 11.46 10.18 -14.10
N GLU A 129 11.14 11.07 -15.05
CA GLU A 129 11.29 12.51 -14.87
C GLU A 129 10.35 13.06 -13.78
N MET A 130 9.08 12.64 -13.77
CA MET A 130 8.13 13.03 -12.73
C MET A 130 8.58 12.58 -11.33
N MET A 131 9.08 11.34 -11.20
CA MET A 131 9.55 10.81 -9.91
C MET A 131 10.79 11.55 -9.39
N ASN A 132 11.72 11.92 -10.30
CA ASN A 132 12.89 12.72 -9.95
C ASN A 132 12.54 14.14 -9.47
N GLN A 133 11.33 14.63 -9.72
CA GLN A 133 10.89 15.96 -9.30
C GLN A 133 10.14 15.98 -7.96
N LEU A 134 9.85 14.81 -7.34
CA LEU A 134 9.02 14.74 -6.14
C LEU A 134 9.73 15.21 -4.87
N THR A 135 10.95 14.72 -4.61
CA THR A 135 11.77 15.11 -3.47
C THR A 135 13.21 14.64 -3.69
N ASP A 136 14.18 15.53 -3.46
CA ASP A 136 15.60 15.17 -3.47
C ASP A 136 16.08 14.70 -2.08
N ASP A 137 15.28 14.90 -1.02
CA ASP A 137 15.62 14.48 0.34
C ASP A 137 15.31 12.97 0.55
N PRO A 138 16.35 12.12 0.71
CA PRO A 138 16.16 10.68 0.88
C PRO A 138 15.47 10.33 2.21
N VAL A 139 15.61 11.14 3.26
CA VAL A 139 14.96 10.91 4.56
C VAL A 139 13.46 11.12 4.43
N ILE A 140 13.04 12.19 3.76
CA ILE A 140 11.61 12.48 3.54
C ILE A 140 10.99 11.43 2.61
N MET A 141 11.70 11.00 1.57
CA MET A 141 11.27 9.92 0.70
C MET A 141 11.08 8.61 1.49
N ILE A 142 12.04 8.22 2.31
CA ILE A 142 11.96 7.00 3.14
C ILE A 142 10.79 7.10 4.12
N ILE A 143 10.63 8.19 4.87
CA ILE A 143 9.52 8.33 5.82
C ILE A 143 8.18 8.24 5.10
N THR A 144 8.05 8.92 3.96
CA THR A 144 6.80 8.94 3.18
C THR A 144 6.49 7.55 2.61
N ALA A 145 7.45 6.90 1.96
CA ALA A 145 7.25 5.62 1.28
C ALA A 145 7.21 4.42 2.23
N VAL A 146 8.02 4.39 3.29
CA VAL A 146 8.18 3.22 4.18
C VAL A 146 7.22 3.23 5.36
N ILE A 147 6.76 4.42 5.79
CA ILE A 147 5.91 4.56 6.98
C ILE A 147 4.54 5.09 6.59
N MET A 148 4.47 6.29 5.99
CA MET A 148 3.20 6.97 5.81
C MET A 148 2.31 6.31 4.75
N ALA A 149 2.86 5.99 3.58
CA ALA A 149 2.13 5.31 2.52
C ALA A 149 1.55 3.97 3.01
N PRO A 150 2.32 3.04 3.61
CA PRO A 150 1.79 1.81 4.19
C PRO A 150 0.65 2.04 5.20
N ILE A 151 0.76 3.03 6.09
CA ILE A 151 -0.30 3.30 7.06
C ILE A 151 -1.60 3.70 6.34
N PHE A 152 -1.54 4.68 5.44
CA PHE A 152 -2.74 5.20 4.80
C PHE A 152 -3.34 4.23 3.79
N GLU A 153 -2.49 3.63 2.96
CA GLU A 153 -2.91 2.71 1.92
C GLU A 153 -3.48 1.44 2.52
N GLU A 154 -2.87 0.85 3.57
CA GLU A 154 -3.46 -0.33 4.20
C GLU A 154 -4.81 -0.03 4.88
N ILE A 155 -4.99 1.16 5.46
CA ILE A 155 -6.30 1.58 5.98
C ILE A 155 -7.34 1.62 4.87
N ILE A 156 -7.02 2.20 3.70
CA ILE A 156 -7.95 2.33 2.59
C ILE A 156 -8.21 0.97 1.94
N PHE A 157 -7.18 0.29 1.46
CA PHE A 157 -7.35 -0.92 0.67
C PHE A 157 -7.78 -2.11 1.53
N ARG A 158 -7.14 -2.34 2.68
CA ARG A 158 -7.42 -3.55 3.49
C ARG A 158 -8.52 -3.26 4.49
N GLY A 159 -8.40 -2.13 5.19
CA GLY A 159 -9.35 -1.69 6.21
C GLY A 159 -10.71 -1.30 5.65
N ILE A 160 -10.77 -0.53 4.57
CA ILE A 160 -12.02 0.00 4.02
C ILE A 160 -12.55 -0.86 2.85
N ILE A 161 -11.79 -0.98 1.76
CA ILE A 161 -12.27 -1.60 0.51
C ILE A 161 -12.45 -3.11 0.70
N GLN A 162 -11.38 -3.84 1.01
CA GLN A 162 -11.42 -5.29 1.16
C GLN A 162 -12.38 -5.72 2.27
N LYS A 163 -12.28 -5.14 3.47
CA LYS A 163 -13.18 -5.44 4.60
C LYS A 163 -14.64 -5.14 4.24
N GLY A 164 -14.90 -3.99 3.62
CA GLY A 164 -16.24 -3.57 3.25
C GLY A 164 -16.86 -4.46 2.17
N LEU A 165 -16.07 -4.98 1.22
CA LEU A 165 -16.52 -5.97 0.23
C LEU A 165 -16.85 -7.31 0.88
N ILE A 166 -16.00 -7.77 1.81
CA ILE A 166 -16.25 -9.01 2.57
C ILE A 166 -17.54 -8.87 3.41
N ASN A 167 -17.73 -7.74 4.08
CA ASN A 167 -18.94 -7.46 4.85
C ASN A 167 -20.21 -7.40 3.98
N LYS A 168 -20.07 -7.03 2.69
CA LYS A 168 -21.14 -7.06 1.68
C LYS A 168 -21.46 -8.49 1.20
N GLY A 169 -20.69 -9.49 1.61
CA GLY A 169 -20.87 -10.89 1.20
C GLY A 169 -20.03 -11.32 -0.01
N VAL A 170 -19.09 -10.49 -0.47
CA VAL A 170 -18.14 -10.90 -1.51
C VAL A 170 -17.20 -11.97 -0.95
N ARG A 171 -16.97 -13.05 -1.72
CA ARG A 171 -16.05 -14.12 -1.32
C ARG A 171 -14.66 -13.53 -1.01
N PRO A 172 -14.00 -13.93 0.08
CA PRO A 172 -12.75 -13.32 0.53
C PRO A 172 -11.66 -13.18 -0.53
N TRP A 173 -11.43 -14.23 -1.33
CA TRP A 173 -10.41 -14.18 -2.38
C TRP A 173 -10.75 -13.16 -3.48
N LYS A 174 -12.04 -12.97 -3.82
CA LYS A 174 -12.48 -11.96 -4.79
C LYS A 174 -12.28 -10.56 -4.24
N ALA A 175 -12.57 -10.35 -2.96
CA ALA A 175 -12.36 -9.06 -2.30
C ALA A 175 -10.87 -8.70 -2.20
N ILE A 176 -10.01 -9.69 -1.95
CA ILE A 176 -8.54 -9.52 -1.98
C ILE A 176 -8.12 -9.08 -3.38
N VAL A 177 -8.38 -9.90 -4.40
CA VAL A 177 -7.93 -9.62 -5.79
C VAL A 177 -8.45 -8.28 -6.28
N PHE A 178 -9.74 -7.98 -6.06
CA PHE A 178 -10.31 -6.69 -6.48
C PHE A 178 -9.65 -5.51 -5.78
N SER A 179 -9.44 -5.59 -4.46
CA SER A 179 -8.74 -4.54 -3.72
C SER A 179 -7.29 -4.39 -4.19
N SER A 180 -6.60 -5.50 -4.51
CA SER A 180 -5.22 -5.48 -5.00
C SER A 180 -5.12 -4.88 -6.40
N ILE A 181 -6.09 -5.13 -7.29
CA ILE A 181 -6.17 -4.50 -8.62
C ILE A 181 -6.33 -2.99 -8.49
N ILE A 182 -7.24 -2.51 -7.64
CA ILE A 182 -7.40 -1.07 -7.42
C ILE A 182 -6.12 -0.50 -6.80
N PHE A 183 -5.50 -1.19 -5.85
CA PHE A 183 -4.23 -0.79 -5.25
C PHE A 183 -3.12 -0.64 -6.29
N GLY A 184 -2.97 -1.56 -7.23
CA GLY A 184 -2.04 -1.38 -8.34
C GLY A 184 -2.43 -0.23 -9.26
N ALA A 185 -3.72 -0.10 -9.60
CA ALA A 185 -4.22 0.88 -10.56
C ALA A 185 -4.00 2.34 -10.13
N VAL A 186 -4.10 2.63 -8.82
CA VAL A 186 -3.92 4.01 -8.33
C VAL A 186 -2.51 4.56 -8.51
N HIS A 187 -1.52 3.70 -8.76
CA HIS A 187 -0.14 4.13 -9.02
C HIS A 187 0.04 4.67 -10.45
N ALA A 188 -0.90 4.42 -11.36
CA ALA A 188 -0.88 4.87 -12.76
C ALA A 188 0.40 4.52 -13.56
N ASN A 189 1.21 3.59 -13.04
CA ASN A 189 2.50 3.18 -13.56
C ASN A 189 2.46 1.67 -13.88
N PRO A 190 2.60 1.24 -15.15
CA PRO A 190 2.57 -0.17 -15.55
C PRO A 190 3.61 -1.06 -14.85
N TRP A 191 4.83 -0.57 -14.64
CA TRP A 191 5.90 -1.31 -13.98
C TRP A 191 5.60 -1.52 -12.50
N GLN A 192 4.97 -0.53 -11.86
CA GLN A 192 4.53 -0.65 -10.47
C GLN A 192 3.22 -1.42 -10.35
N PHE A 193 2.32 -1.36 -11.35
CA PHE A 193 0.99 -1.96 -11.31
C PHE A 193 1.07 -3.46 -11.03
N VAL A 194 1.86 -4.20 -11.82
CA VAL A 194 1.91 -5.66 -11.71
C VAL A 194 2.48 -6.09 -10.35
N GLY A 195 3.59 -5.49 -9.93
CA GLY A 195 4.16 -5.73 -8.61
C GLY A 195 3.19 -5.38 -7.48
N ALA A 196 2.55 -4.21 -7.54
CA ALA A 196 1.59 -3.77 -6.53
C ALA A 196 0.35 -4.70 -6.45
N VAL A 197 -0.15 -5.23 -7.56
CA VAL A 197 -1.24 -6.22 -7.54
C VAL A 197 -0.81 -7.51 -6.84
N LEU A 198 0.38 -8.01 -7.18
CA LEU A 198 0.93 -9.26 -6.62
C LEU A 198 1.18 -9.13 -5.11
N LEU A 199 1.94 -8.12 -4.70
CA LEU A 199 2.19 -7.81 -3.29
C LEU A 199 0.87 -7.51 -2.57
N GLY A 200 -0.04 -6.81 -3.25
CA GLY A 200 -1.32 -6.45 -2.70
C GLY A 200 -2.19 -7.66 -2.38
N CYS A 201 -2.08 -8.75 -3.14
CA CYS A 201 -2.75 -10.01 -2.84
C CYS A 201 -2.22 -10.63 -1.54
N ILE A 202 -0.91 -10.54 -1.29
CA ILE A 202 -0.28 -11.07 -0.08
C ILE A 202 -0.67 -10.25 1.14
N LEU A 203 -0.62 -8.92 1.05
CA LEU A 203 -1.10 -8.03 2.11
C LEU A 203 -2.57 -8.32 2.44
N GLY A 204 -3.42 -8.48 1.41
CA GLY A 204 -4.83 -8.81 1.58
C GLY A 204 -5.06 -10.20 2.18
N LEU A 205 -4.26 -11.21 1.81
CA LEU A 205 -4.29 -12.55 2.40
C LEU A 205 -3.89 -12.53 3.88
N VAL A 206 -2.80 -11.84 4.21
CA VAL A 206 -2.32 -11.66 5.59
C VAL A 206 -3.41 -10.98 6.41
N TYR A 207 -3.95 -9.85 5.96
CA TYR A 207 -5.07 -9.18 6.64
C TYR A 207 -6.28 -10.09 6.83
N TYR A 208 -6.66 -10.85 5.79
CA TYR A 208 -7.81 -11.75 5.87
C TYR A 208 -7.61 -12.84 6.91
N LYS A 209 -6.40 -13.40 7.02
CA LYS A 209 -6.10 -14.48 7.96
C LYS A 209 -5.82 -13.99 9.37
N THR A 210 -5.22 -12.82 9.55
CA THR A 210 -4.77 -12.31 10.87
C THR A 210 -5.72 -11.29 11.47
N LYS A 211 -6.67 -10.77 10.68
CA LYS A 211 -7.64 -9.73 11.06
C LYS A 211 -7.02 -8.48 11.67
N SER A 212 -5.72 -8.27 11.52
CA SER A 212 -4.97 -7.13 12.06
C SER A 212 -4.40 -6.33 10.90
N LEU A 213 -4.60 -5.01 10.92
CA LEU A 213 -3.99 -4.09 9.95
C LEU A 213 -2.51 -3.83 10.23
N LEU A 214 -2.04 -4.08 11.45
CA LEU A 214 -0.63 -3.86 11.79
C LEU A 214 0.30 -4.72 10.94
N LEU A 215 -0.06 -5.98 10.71
CA LEU A 215 0.76 -6.94 9.96
C LEU A 215 0.96 -6.54 8.50
N PRO A 216 -0.09 -6.26 7.69
CA PRO A 216 0.11 -5.79 6.34
C PRO A 216 0.80 -4.41 6.29
N MET A 217 0.59 -3.51 7.25
CA MET A 217 1.33 -2.23 7.31
C MET A 217 2.83 -2.45 7.44
N ILE A 218 3.24 -3.32 8.37
CA ILE A 218 4.66 -3.65 8.58
C ILE A 218 5.24 -4.34 7.33
N LEU A 219 4.52 -5.28 6.73
CA LEU A 219 4.98 -5.97 5.52
C LEU A 219 5.10 -5.06 4.31
N HIS A 220 4.17 -4.13 4.16
CA HIS A 220 4.20 -3.14 3.09
C HIS A 220 5.36 -2.16 3.32
N GLY A 221 5.56 -1.69 4.56
CA GLY A 221 6.75 -0.92 4.92
C GLY A 221 8.05 -1.68 4.64
N PHE A 222 8.11 -2.98 4.96
CA PHE A 222 9.27 -3.83 4.63
C PHE A 222 9.55 -3.88 3.13
N ASN A 223 8.51 -4.08 2.30
CA ASN A 223 8.65 -4.04 0.85
C ASN A 223 9.25 -2.71 0.39
N ASN A 224 8.66 -1.60 0.82
CA ASN A 224 9.07 -0.26 0.39
C ASN A 224 10.47 0.10 0.91
N LEU A 225 10.85 -0.38 2.09
CA LEU A 225 12.19 -0.23 2.64
C LEU A 225 13.22 -0.97 1.78
N CYS A 226 12.95 -2.23 1.44
CA CYS A 226 13.84 -3.00 0.57
C CYS A 226 13.99 -2.33 -0.80
N SER A 227 12.88 -1.93 -1.44
CA SER A 227 12.90 -1.18 -2.71
C SER A 227 13.71 0.11 -2.60
N SER A 228 13.50 0.91 -1.54
CA SER A 228 14.24 2.16 -1.33
C SER A 228 15.75 1.92 -1.15
N LEU A 229 16.13 0.88 -0.39
CA LEU A 229 17.53 0.52 -0.19
C LEU A 229 18.17 0.04 -1.50
N LEU A 230 17.48 -0.77 -2.30
CA LEU A 230 17.98 -1.20 -3.61
C LEU A 230 18.28 0.00 -4.49
N ILE A 231 17.32 0.93 -4.64
CA ILE A 231 17.51 2.15 -5.42
C ILE A 231 18.73 2.96 -4.93
N ILE A 232 18.92 3.10 -3.62
CA ILE A 232 20.05 3.85 -3.05
C ILE A 232 21.39 3.15 -3.34
N TYR A 233 21.47 1.83 -3.24
CA TYR A 233 22.73 1.09 -3.37
C TYR A 233 23.11 0.72 -4.79
N THR A 234 22.16 0.35 -5.64
CA THR A 234 22.43 -0.15 -7.00
C THR A 234 22.00 0.82 -8.09
N LYS A 235 21.31 1.92 -7.75
CA LYS A 235 20.65 2.86 -8.68
C LYS A 235 19.51 2.25 -9.52
N ASN A 236 19.20 0.98 -9.30
CA ASN A 236 18.12 0.24 -9.92
C ASN A 236 17.28 -0.45 -8.84
N GLU A 237 16.00 -0.66 -9.08
CA GLU A 237 15.16 -1.44 -8.17
C GLU A 237 15.23 -2.95 -8.51
N SER A 238 16.41 -3.57 -8.39
CA SER A 238 16.62 -5.00 -8.71
C SER A 238 17.46 -5.75 -7.68
N PHE A 239 16.92 -6.87 -7.18
CA PHE A 239 17.66 -7.79 -6.32
C PHE A 239 18.69 -8.60 -7.12
N ALA A 240 18.42 -8.90 -8.40
CA ALA A 240 19.36 -9.60 -9.27
C ALA A 240 20.65 -8.79 -9.44
N ASP A 241 20.54 -7.50 -9.69
CA ASP A 241 21.67 -6.57 -9.77
C ASP A 241 22.40 -6.47 -8.42
N ALA A 242 21.66 -6.31 -7.31
CA ALA A 242 22.25 -6.18 -5.98
C ALA A 242 23.05 -7.40 -5.53
N LEU A 243 22.60 -8.60 -5.91
CA LEU A 243 23.26 -9.86 -5.57
C LEU A 243 24.23 -10.34 -6.67
N ASN A 244 24.30 -9.62 -7.79
CA ASN A 244 25.08 -9.98 -8.98
C ASN A 244 24.79 -11.43 -9.45
N VAL A 245 23.50 -11.77 -9.56
CA VAL A 245 23.01 -13.07 -10.01
C VAL A 245 21.95 -12.92 -11.11
N SER A 246 21.68 -13.99 -11.85
CA SER A 246 20.63 -13.99 -12.87
C SER A 246 19.24 -13.80 -12.27
N GLU A 247 18.37 -13.05 -12.95
CA GLU A 247 16.94 -12.90 -12.60
C GLU A 247 16.22 -14.25 -12.48
N TRP A 248 16.63 -15.26 -13.27
CA TRP A 248 16.08 -16.61 -13.18
C TRP A 248 16.40 -17.31 -11.85
N ILE A 249 17.56 -17.02 -11.26
CA ILE A 249 17.93 -17.52 -9.93
C ILE A 249 17.07 -16.85 -8.86
N ILE A 250 16.88 -15.53 -8.97
CA ILE A 250 15.98 -14.76 -8.08
C ILE A 250 14.56 -15.30 -8.17
N LEU A 251 14.04 -15.56 -9.37
CA LEU A 251 12.73 -16.17 -9.58
C LEU A 251 12.62 -17.54 -8.92
N ALA A 252 13.62 -18.43 -9.12
CA ALA A 252 13.62 -19.76 -8.52
C ALA A 252 13.61 -19.69 -6.99
N MET A 253 14.44 -18.82 -6.39
CA MET A 253 14.42 -18.55 -4.95
C MET A 253 13.05 -18.02 -4.50
N GLY A 254 12.47 -17.10 -5.27
CA GLY A 254 11.16 -16.52 -5.02
C GLY A 254 10.05 -17.57 -4.95
N ILE A 255 9.99 -18.47 -5.93
CA ILE A 255 9.01 -19.56 -5.99
C ILE A 255 9.17 -20.51 -4.81
N ILE A 256 10.41 -20.87 -4.44
CA ILE A 256 10.70 -21.76 -3.31
C ILE A 256 10.24 -21.11 -2.00
N LEU A 257 10.69 -19.88 -1.73
CA LEU A 257 10.32 -19.12 -0.53
C LEU A 257 8.81 -18.94 -0.44
N PHE A 258 8.20 -18.45 -1.52
CA PHE A 258 6.76 -18.22 -1.59
C PHE A 258 5.97 -19.51 -1.29
N SER A 259 6.27 -20.60 -1.99
CA SER A 259 5.52 -21.85 -1.86
C SER A 259 5.65 -22.47 -0.48
N LEU A 260 6.88 -22.51 0.06
CA LEU A 260 7.15 -23.05 1.39
C LEU A 260 6.44 -22.24 2.48
N PHE A 261 6.65 -20.93 2.48
CA PHE A 261 6.10 -20.08 3.53
C PHE A 261 4.60 -19.83 3.37
N TYR A 262 4.06 -19.88 2.16
CA TYR A 262 2.61 -19.91 1.93
C TYR A 262 1.99 -21.16 2.54
N TYR A 263 2.59 -22.34 2.33
CA TYR A 263 2.12 -23.57 2.94
C TYR A 263 2.20 -23.52 4.47
N LEU A 264 3.33 -23.09 5.04
CA LEU A 264 3.49 -22.95 6.49
C LEU A 264 2.49 -21.96 7.08
N PHE A 265 2.36 -20.78 6.46
CA PHE A 265 1.43 -19.75 6.89
C PHE A 265 0.00 -20.25 6.80
N MET A 266 -0.43 -20.85 5.68
CA MET A 266 -1.83 -21.23 5.46
C MET A 266 -2.25 -22.50 6.22
N LYS A 267 -1.41 -23.53 6.26
CA LYS A 267 -1.79 -24.86 6.78
C LYS A 267 -1.32 -25.14 8.19
N ARG A 268 -0.18 -24.59 8.62
CA ARG A 268 0.41 -24.91 9.94
C ARG A 268 0.22 -23.82 10.98
N ASN A 269 0.05 -22.56 10.55
CA ASN A 269 -0.15 -21.46 11.50
C ASN A 269 -1.62 -21.36 11.96
N LYS A 270 -1.84 -21.65 13.23
CA LYS A 270 -3.05 -21.27 13.97
C LYS A 270 -2.82 -19.86 14.50
N VAL A 271 -3.40 -18.86 13.83
CA VAL A 271 -3.28 -17.48 14.29
C VAL A 271 -4.09 -17.35 15.58
N HIS A 272 -3.39 -17.19 16.70
CA HIS A 272 -4.01 -16.94 17.99
C HIS A 272 -4.24 -15.43 18.12
N TYR A 273 -5.51 -15.04 18.19
CA TYR A 273 -5.90 -13.67 18.46
C TYR A 273 -5.83 -13.44 19.96
N VAL A 274 -5.13 -12.39 20.38
CA VAL A 274 -5.34 -11.82 21.70
C VAL A 274 -6.46 -10.81 21.52
N GLU A 275 -7.71 -11.23 21.70
CA GLU A 275 -8.80 -10.27 21.91
C GLU A 275 -8.62 -9.69 23.31
N ASN A 276 -8.01 -8.50 23.38
CA ASN A 276 -7.98 -7.66 24.58
C ASN A 276 -9.29 -6.88 24.72
#